data_AF-A0A286EL71-F1
#
_entry.id   AF-A0A286EL71-F1
#
_cell.length_a   1.000
_cell.length_b   1.000
_cell.length_c   1.000
_cell.angle_alpha   90.00
_cell.angle_beta   90.00
_cell.angle_gamma   90.00
#
_symmetry.space_group_name_H-M   'P 1'
#
loop_
_entity.id
_entity.type
_entity.pdbx_description
1 polymer ?
#
loop_
_entity_poly.entity_id
_entity_poly.type
_entity_poly.pdbx_seq_one_letter_code
_entity_poly.pdbx_strand_id
1 'polypeptide(L)'
;MSSATILADGSTSLSFDTVRVWFNDPSNWWGPQGLLALLREHIVYTVIAVVVATAIALPLGLLIGHTGRGVALVGGLTNGMRAIPTLGFVVLLVVWISPQIHIKAAVPGLIPRGGLPFVIPIEIVLIVLAIPAILTNTYAGVQNVDPVIRDAATGMGMTGGQVVRQVEVPIALPLIISGIRSATLQVIATATVAAYVPFLGGLGQLIINGAQQFNDPQHGYPAMVCAGITVAVLAMLADFLLALLQRVLVSPGVSGRFGRASRRSDGIAIQIPEVLPTNG
;
A
#
# COMPACT_ATOMS: atom_id res chain seq x y z
N MET A 1 -32.63 -24.21 5.51
CA MET A 1 -33.15 -24.31 4.12
C MET A 1 -32.04 -24.92 3.27
N SER A 2 -32.34 -25.94 2.46
CA SER A 2 -31.34 -26.64 1.65
C SER A 2 -30.82 -25.73 0.54
N SER A 3 -29.54 -25.84 0.17
CA SER A 3 -28.91 -25.06 -0.92
C SER A 3 -29.68 -25.13 -2.24
N ALA A 4 -30.42 -26.23 -2.47
CA ALA A 4 -31.27 -26.42 -3.64
C ALA A 4 -32.54 -25.53 -3.61
N THR A 5 -33.05 -25.16 -2.44
CA THR A 5 -34.30 -24.40 -2.30
C THR A 5 -34.11 -22.90 -2.55
N ILE A 6 -32.94 -22.35 -2.22
CA ILE A 6 -32.59 -20.93 -2.50
C ILE A 6 -32.44 -20.70 -4.01
N LEU A 7 -31.93 -21.68 -4.76
CA LEU A 7 -31.72 -21.59 -6.21
C LEU A 7 -33.00 -21.83 -7.03
N ALA A 8 -34.01 -22.52 -6.46
CA ALA A 8 -35.24 -22.91 -7.16
C ALA A 8 -36.37 -21.86 -7.08
N ASP A 9 -36.31 -20.90 -6.15
CA ASP A 9 -37.40 -19.96 -5.88
C ASP A 9 -37.54 -18.84 -6.94
N GLY A 10 -36.59 -18.68 -7.86
CA GLY A 10 -36.65 -17.62 -8.89
C GLY A 10 -36.64 -16.19 -8.33
N SER A 11 -36.65 -16.02 -7.01
CA SER A 11 -36.36 -14.78 -6.33
C SER A 11 -34.86 -14.55 -6.42
N THR A 12 -34.48 -13.70 -7.38
CA THR A 12 -33.16 -13.09 -7.57
C THR A 12 -32.78 -12.19 -6.39
N SER A 13 -32.96 -12.67 -5.16
CA SER A 13 -32.67 -11.89 -3.98
C SER A 13 -31.16 -11.83 -3.82
N LEU A 14 -30.62 -10.65 -4.13
CA LEU A 14 -29.27 -10.19 -3.79
C LEU A 14 -29.12 -10.23 -2.27
N SER A 15 -28.97 -11.44 -1.72
CA SER A 15 -29.07 -11.73 -0.31
C SER A 15 -27.73 -12.22 0.22
N PHE A 16 -27.43 -11.87 1.47
CA PHE A 16 -26.24 -12.36 2.17
C PHE A 16 -26.18 -13.89 2.24
N ASP A 17 -27.31 -14.59 2.08
CA ASP A 17 -27.34 -16.04 2.09
C ASP A 17 -26.69 -16.65 0.84
N THR A 18 -26.85 -16.04 -0.33
CA THR A 18 -26.14 -16.47 -1.55
C THR A 18 -24.62 -16.33 -1.42
N VAL A 19 -24.16 -15.24 -0.78
CA VAL A 19 -22.73 -15.01 -0.45
C VAL A 19 -22.21 -16.10 0.49
N ARG A 20 -22.98 -16.44 1.54
CA ARG A 20 -22.61 -17.52 2.48
C ARG A 20 -22.54 -18.89 1.81
N VAL A 21 -23.49 -19.20 0.92
CA VAL A 21 -23.48 -20.46 0.17
C VAL A 21 -22.25 -20.53 -0.72
N TRP A 22 -21.97 -19.46 -1.47
CA TRP A 22 -20.80 -19.38 -2.34
C TRP A 22 -19.49 -19.61 -1.55
N PHE A 23 -19.34 -18.98 -0.38
CA PHE A 23 -18.13 -19.10 0.44
C PHE A 23 -17.97 -20.49 1.06
N ASN A 24 -19.06 -21.22 1.30
CA ASN A 24 -19.02 -22.58 1.84
C ASN A 24 -18.93 -23.67 0.78
N ASP A 25 -19.06 -23.33 -0.51
CA ASP A 25 -18.88 -24.28 -1.60
C ASP A 25 -17.38 -24.48 -1.89
N PRO A 26 -16.81 -25.68 -1.65
CA PRO A 26 -15.39 -25.93 -1.86
C PRO A 26 -14.95 -25.70 -3.31
N SER A 27 -15.83 -25.86 -4.30
CA SER A 27 -15.48 -25.68 -5.71
C SER A 27 -15.02 -24.26 -6.05
N ASN A 28 -15.46 -23.25 -5.27
CA ASN A 28 -15.10 -21.85 -5.46
C ASN A 28 -13.70 -21.49 -4.91
N TRP A 29 -13.12 -22.34 -4.07
CA TRP A 29 -11.82 -22.07 -3.43
C TRP A 29 -10.65 -22.57 -4.27
N TRP A 30 -10.84 -23.70 -4.93
CA TRP A 30 -9.77 -24.46 -5.58
C TRP A 30 -9.79 -24.32 -7.10
N GLY A 31 -8.69 -24.76 -7.73
CA GLY A 31 -8.54 -24.73 -9.18
C GLY A 31 -7.97 -23.41 -9.71
N PRO A 32 -7.74 -23.33 -11.03
CA PRO A 32 -7.03 -22.21 -11.65
C PRO A 32 -7.73 -20.85 -11.51
N GLN A 33 -9.05 -20.85 -11.40
CA GLN A 33 -9.88 -19.64 -11.22
C GLN A 33 -10.50 -19.57 -9.81
N GLY A 34 -10.10 -20.47 -8.92
CA GLY A 34 -10.59 -20.49 -7.54
C GLY A 34 -10.03 -19.31 -6.74
N LEU A 35 -10.72 -18.97 -5.65
CA LEU A 35 -10.39 -17.83 -4.80
C LEU A 35 -8.93 -17.84 -4.32
N LEU A 36 -8.37 -19.00 -3.98
CA LEU A 36 -7.00 -19.10 -3.48
C LEU A 36 -5.95 -18.85 -4.57
N ALA A 37 -6.20 -19.28 -5.80
CA ALA A 37 -5.30 -19.02 -6.92
C ALA A 37 -5.26 -17.52 -7.24
N LEU A 38 -6.43 -16.90 -7.32
CA LEU A 38 -6.58 -15.47 -7.56
C LEU A 38 -6.04 -14.62 -6.41
N LEU A 39 -6.27 -15.04 -5.16
CA LEU A 39 -5.66 -14.40 -3.98
C LEU A 39 -4.13 -14.43 -4.06
N ARG A 40 -3.55 -15.58 -4.44
CA ARG A 40 -2.10 -15.72 -4.58
C ARG A 40 -1.55 -14.76 -5.62
N GLU A 41 -2.17 -14.68 -6.79
CA GLU A 41 -1.76 -13.74 -7.85
C GLU A 41 -1.85 -12.29 -7.39
N HIS A 42 -2.94 -11.93 -6.70
CA HIS A 42 -3.14 -10.59 -6.14
C HIS A 42 -2.06 -10.20 -5.13
N ILE A 43 -1.66 -11.14 -4.27
CA ILE A 43 -0.55 -10.96 -3.32
C ILE A 43 0.78 -10.80 -4.07
N VAL A 44 1.02 -11.62 -5.09
CA VAL A 44 2.26 -11.57 -5.88
C VAL A 44 2.43 -10.21 -6.53
N TYR A 45 1.39 -9.70 -7.21
CA TYR A 45 1.44 -8.37 -7.83
C TYR A 45 1.71 -7.27 -6.79
N THR A 46 1.04 -7.38 -5.63
CA THR A 46 1.22 -6.42 -4.54
C THR A 46 2.65 -6.40 -4.02
N VAL A 47 3.20 -7.57 -3.70
CA VAL A 47 4.53 -7.68 -3.09
C VAL A 47 5.61 -7.20 -4.05
N ILE A 48 5.54 -7.59 -5.32
CA ILE A 48 6.51 -7.17 -6.34
C ILE A 48 6.47 -5.64 -6.47
N ALA A 49 5.28 -5.06 -6.68
CA ALA A 49 5.12 -3.62 -6.84
C ALA A 49 5.64 -2.83 -5.64
N VAL A 50 5.29 -3.24 -4.42
CA VAL A 50 5.72 -2.55 -3.18
C VAL A 50 7.24 -2.66 -2.98
N VAL A 51 7.83 -3.84 -3.21
CA VAL A 51 9.28 -4.04 -3.06
C VAL A 51 10.05 -3.19 -4.06
N VAL A 52 9.64 -3.22 -5.34
CA VAL A 52 10.31 -2.43 -6.39
C VAL A 52 10.10 -0.93 -6.17
N ALA A 53 8.88 -0.50 -5.83
CA ALA A 53 8.61 0.89 -5.49
C ALA A 53 9.41 1.36 -4.29
N THR A 54 9.58 0.52 -3.26
CA THR A 54 10.42 0.84 -2.09
C THR A 54 11.88 0.95 -2.49
N ALA A 55 12.39 0.02 -3.29
CA ALA A 55 13.77 0.05 -3.79
C ALA A 55 14.10 1.32 -4.59
N ILE A 56 13.11 1.94 -5.24
CA ILE A 56 13.25 3.19 -5.99
C ILE A 56 12.99 4.42 -5.10
N ALA A 57 11.84 4.46 -4.42
CA ALA A 57 11.37 5.63 -3.70
C ALA A 57 12.12 5.88 -2.39
N LEU A 58 12.57 4.83 -1.70
CA LEU A 58 13.33 4.96 -0.45
C LEU A 58 14.66 5.71 -0.68
N PRO A 59 15.57 5.27 -1.57
CA PRO A 59 16.83 6.00 -1.77
C PRO A 59 16.61 7.42 -2.30
N LEU A 60 15.63 7.63 -3.18
CA LEU A 60 15.28 8.96 -3.66
C LEU A 60 14.77 9.86 -2.53
N GLY A 61 13.89 9.34 -1.68
CA GLY A 61 13.34 10.08 -0.53
C GLY A 61 14.42 10.43 0.48
N LEU A 62 15.35 9.51 0.76
CA LEU A 62 16.49 9.75 1.64
C LEU A 62 17.42 10.82 1.05
N LEU A 63 17.75 10.74 -0.24
CA LEU A 63 18.62 11.71 -0.91
C LEU A 63 18.02 13.11 -0.89
N ILE A 64 16.74 13.24 -1.24
CA ILE A 64 16.04 14.53 -1.27
C ILE A 64 15.87 15.09 0.15
N GLY A 65 15.50 14.24 1.12
CA GLY A 65 15.35 14.64 2.51
C GLY A 65 16.66 15.07 3.18
N HIS A 66 17.77 14.40 2.86
CA HIS A 66 19.09 14.73 3.38
C HIS A 66 19.62 16.04 2.77
N THR A 67 19.59 16.14 1.43
CA THR A 67 20.19 17.28 0.72
C THR A 67 19.30 18.52 0.69
N GLY A 68 17.99 18.38 0.94
CA GLY A 68 17.00 19.45 0.75
C GLY A 68 16.80 19.87 -0.71
N ARG A 69 17.44 19.18 -1.67
CA ARG A 69 17.36 19.52 -3.09
C ARG A 69 16.27 18.70 -3.77
N GLY A 70 15.42 19.37 -4.56
CA GLY A 70 14.33 18.71 -5.28
C GLY A 70 13.01 18.61 -4.50
N VAL A 71 12.87 19.31 -3.37
CA VAL A 71 11.62 19.38 -2.58
C VAL A 71 10.41 19.75 -3.43
N ALA A 72 10.53 20.80 -4.23
CA ALA A 72 9.46 21.25 -5.13
C ALA A 72 9.11 20.18 -6.19
N LEU A 73 10.11 19.42 -6.64
CA LEU A 73 9.91 18.33 -7.60
C LEU A 73 9.16 17.16 -6.96
N VAL A 74 9.41 16.83 -5.69
CA VAL A 74 8.66 15.77 -4.99
C VAL A 74 7.17 16.08 -5.00
N GLY A 75 6.76 17.30 -4.63
CA GLY A 75 5.36 17.68 -4.63
C GLY A 75 4.73 17.59 -6.03
N GLY A 76 5.40 18.14 -7.04
CA GLY A 76 4.91 18.11 -8.43
C GLY A 76 4.83 16.70 -9.01
N LEU A 77 5.88 15.90 -8.85
CA LEU A 77 5.96 14.52 -9.35
C LEU A 77 4.93 13.61 -8.66
N THR A 78 4.81 13.70 -7.32
CA THR A 78 3.88 12.84 -6.59
C THR A 78 2.42 13.16 -6.91
N ASN A 79 2.08 14.44 -7.02
CA ASN A 79 0.74 14.84 -7.48
C ASN A 79 0.49 14.44 -8.93
N GLY A 80 1.48 14.64 -9.82
CA GLY A 80 1.40 14.24 -11.22
C GLY A 80 1.17 12.74 -11.40
N MET A 81 1.94 11.90 -10.70
CA MET A 81 1.79 10.44 -10.70
C MET A 81 0.39 10.00 -10.22
N ARG A 82 -0.15 10.68 -9.19
CA ARG A 82 -1.49 10.38 -8.66
C ARG A 82 -2.64 10.87 -9.54
N ALA A 83 -2.39 11.83 -10.42
CA ALA A 83 -3.38 12.33 -11.37
C ALA A 83 -3.57 11.40 -12.58
N ILE A 84 -2.67 10.42 -12.78
CA ILE A 84 -2.74 9.50 -13.91
C ILE A 84 -3.98 8.60 -13.78
N PRO A 85 -4.89 8.57 -14.77
CA PRO A 85 -6.03 7.65 -14.76
C PRO A 85 -5.54 6.20 -14.81
N THR A 86 -5.70 5.45 -13.72
CA THR A 86 -5.10 4.11 -13.58
C THR A 86 -5.52 3.16 -14.69
N LEU A 87 -6.83 3.06 -14.97
CA LEU A 87 -7.33 2.16 -16.02
C LEU A 87 -6.81 2.54 -17.40
N GLY A 88 -6.85 3.83 -17.74
CA GLY A 88 -6.33 4.34 -19.01
C GLY A 88 -4.83 4.09 -19.16
N PHE A 89 -4.07 4.22 -18.06
CA PHE A 89 -2.64 3.96 -18.04
C PHE A 89 -2.32 2.48 -18.22
N VAL A 90 -3.06 1.59 -17.56
CA VAL A 90 -2.93 0.13 -17.78
C VAL A 90 -3.19 -0.21 -19.24
N VAL A 91 -4.32 0.25 -19.81
CA VAL A 91 -4.66 -0.03 -21.21
C VAL A 91 -3.58 0.50 -22.16
N LEU A 92 -3.10 1.73 -21.94
CA LEU A 92 -2.04 2.33 -22.74
C LEU A 92 -0.76 1.47 -22.71
N LEU A 93 -0.28 1.10 -21.51
CA LEU A 93 0.96 0.33 -21.37
C LEU A 93 0.82 -1.08 -21.92
N VAL A 94 -0.34 -1.73 -21.76
CA VAL A 94 -0.58 -3.06 -22.33
C VAL A 94 -0.55 -2.99 -23.85
N VAL A 95 -1.27 -2.05 -24.48
CA VAL A 95 -1.30 -1.92 -25.95
C VAL A 95 0.07 -1.54 -26.51
N TRP A 96 0.80 -0.66 -25.83
CA TRP A 96 2.06 -0.12 -26.34
C TRP A 96 3.27 -1.02 -26.06
N ILE A 97 3.38 -1.57 -24.85
CA ILE A 97 4.56 -2.32 -24.39
C ILE A 97 4.39 -3.82 -24.60
N SER A 98 3.22 -4.41 -24.30
CA SER A 98 3.07 -5.88 -24.36
C SER A 98 3.47 -6.51 -25.70
N PRO A 99 3.12 -5.94 -26.88
CA PRO A 99 3.52 -6.51 -28.16
C PRO A 99 5.04 -6.54 -28.39
N GLN A 100 5.79 -5.66 -27.73
CA GLN A 100 7.24 -5.55 -27.85
C GLN A 100 7.99 -6.53 -26.93
N ILE A 101 7.30 -7.09 -25.93
CA ILE A 101 7.89 -8.06 -24.99
C ILE A 101 7.76 -9.47 -25.58
N HIS A 102 8.85 -9.98 -26.14
CA HIS A 102 8.90 -11.36 -26.67
C HIS A 102 9.36 -12.41 -25.64
N ILE A 103 9.53 -12.00 -24.37
CA ILE A 103 10.00 -12.87 -23.30
C ILE A 103 8.87 -13.84 -22.89
N LYS A 104 9.02 -15.11 -23.26
CA LYS A 104 8.08 -16.19 -22.89
C LYS A 104 8.50 -16.97 -21.65
N ALA A 105 9.50 -16.47 -20.91
CA ALA A 105 9.94 -17.09 -19.67
C ALA A 105 8.77 -17.21 -18.69
N ALA A 106 8.71 -18.33 -17.98
CA ALA A 106 7.90 -18.44 -16.79
C ALA A 106 8.76 -18.08 -15.59
N VAL A 107 8.12 -17.52 -14.57
CA VAL A 107 8.67 -17.49 -13.22
C VAL A 107 8.01 -18.65 -12.49
N PRO A 108 8.73 -19.75 -12.18
CA PRO A 108 8.14 -20.95 -11.60
C PRO A 108 7.29 -20.62 -10.39
N GLY A 109 6.04 -21.07 -10.42
CA GLY A 109 5.10 -20.85 -9.33
C GLY A 109 4.75 -19.38 -9.10
N LEU A 110 4.98 -18.44 -10.02
CA LEU A 110 4.64 -17.01 -9.87
C LEU A 110 3.93 -16.50 -11.12
N ILE A 111 4.56 -16.65 -12.29
CA ILE A 111 4.06 -16.16 -13.58
C ILE A 111 4.09 -17.29 -14.60
N PRO A 112 2.94 -17.68 -15.19
CA PRO A 112 2.89 -18.68 -16.26
C PRO A 112 3.75 -18.31 -17.47
N ARG A 113 4.16 -19.31 -18.27
CA ARG A 113 4.91 -19.05 -19.52
C ARG A 113 4.08 -18.15 -20.43
N GLY A 114 4.68 -17.05 -20.87
CA GLY A 114 4.00 -16.06 -21.71
C GLY A 114 3.10 -15.06 -20.97
N GLY A 115 3.08 -15.06 -19.62
CA GLY A 115 2.38 -14.05 -18.82
C GLY A 115 3.13 -12.72 -18.67
N LEU A 116 4.47 -12.75 -18.80
CA LEU A 116 5.33 -11.56 -18.63
C LEU A 116 4.93 -10.33 -19.48
N PRO A 117 4.54 -10.47 -20.77
CA PRO A 117 4.11 -9.34 -21.59
C PRO A 117 2.94 -8.57 -20.97
N PHE A 118 2.09 -9.22 -20.17
CA PHE A 118 0.92 -8.61 -19.52
C PHE A 118 1.23 -8.17 -18.08
N VAL A 119 2.04 -8.95 -17.35
CA VAL A 119 2.43 -8.63 -15.97
C VAL A 119 3.29 -7.36 -15.91
N ILE A 120 4.24 -7.18 -16.84
CA ILE A 120 5.16 -6.04 -16.80
C ILE A 120 4.42 -4.68 -16.85
N PRO A 121 3.48 -4.43 -17.79
CA PRO A 121 2.68 -3.22 -17.80
C PRO A 121 1.93 -2.94 -16.50
N ILE A 122 1.25 -3.95 -15.93
CA ILE A 122 0.48 -3.75 -14.69
C ILE A 122 1.41 -3.43 -13.52
N GLU A 123 2.56 -4.09 -13.41
CA GLU A 123 3.56 -3.82 -12.38
C GLU A 123 4.08 -2.39 -12.48
N ILE A 124 4.36 -1.90 -13.71
CA ILE A 124 4.77 -0.50 -13.91
C ILE A 124 3.71 0.45 -13.35
N VAL A 125 2.43 0.22 -13.62
CA VAL A 125 1.35 1.05 -13.09
C VAL A 125 1.32 1.01 -11.56
N LEU A 126 1.35 -0.18 -10.96
CA LEU A 126 1.29 -0.34 -9.50
C LEU A 126 2.51 0.30 -8.82
N ILE A 127 3.71 0.15 -9.40
CA ILE A 127 4.95 0.76 -8.92
C ILE A 127 4.85 2.29 -8.97
N VAL A 128 4.45 2.86 -10.11
CA VAL A 128 4.31 4.31 -10.28
C VAL A 128 3.33 4.89 -9.27
N LEU A 129 2.24 4.19 -8.97
CA LEU A 129 1.23 4.63 -8.01
C LEU A 129 1.66 4.46 -6.55
N ALA A 130 2.55 3.50 -6.26
CA ALA A 130 3.10 3.26 -4.92
C ALA A 130 4.21 4.25 -4.54
N ILE A 131 5.03 4.67 -5.52
CA ILE A 131 6.16 5.59 -5.32
C ILE A 131 5.76 6.84 -4.52
N PRO A 132 4.67 7.57 -4.84
CA PRO A 132 4.29 8.77 -4.11
C PRO A 132 4.17 8.59 -2.59
N ALA A 133 3.50 7.54 -2.14
CA ALA A 133 3.30 7.30 -0.71
C ALA A 133 4.63 7.03 0.02
N ILE A 134 5.50 6.20 -0.56
CA ILE A 134 6.81 5.88 0.03
C ILE A 134 7.74 7.09 -0.02
N LEU A 135 7.80 7.77 -1.17
CA LEU A 135 8.69 8.90 -1.41
C LEU A 135 8.37 10.05 -0.46
N THR A 136 7.10 10.49 -0.41
CA THR A 136 6.69 11.63 0.43
C THR A 136 6.91 11.36 1.91
N ASN A 137 6.59 10.16 2.39
CA ASN A 137 6.78 9.83 3.80
C ASN A 137 8.26 9.65 4.17
N THR A 138 9.07 9.06 3.29
CA THR A 138 10.53 8.93 3.52
C THR A 138 11.18 10.31 3.59
N TYR A 139 10.88 11.16 2.60
CA TYR A 139 11.34 12.53 2.53
C TYR A 139 10.94 13.34 3.77
N ALA A 140 9.66 13.32 4.14
CA ALA A 140 9.15 14.02 5.32
C ALA A 140 9.79 13.48 6.61
N GLY A 141 9.98 12.16 6.69
CA GLY A 141 10.65 11.51 7.82
C GLY A 141 12.06 12.04 8.05
N VAL A 142 12.85 12.15 6.98
CA VAL A 142 14.19 12.70 7.06
C VAL A 142 14.15 14.20 7.39
N GLN A 143 13.29 14.98 6.75
CA GLN A 143 13.19 16.42 7.03
C GLN A 143 12.74 16.77 8.46
N ASN A 144 11.99 15.89 9.11
CA ASN A 144 11.57 16.08 10.50
C ASN A 144 12.71 15.83 11.52
N VAL A 145 13.88 15.36 11.07
CA VAL A 145 15.06 15.24 11.92
C VAL A 145 15.56 16.65 12.26
N ASP A 146 15.62 16.96 13.56
CA ASP A 146 16.09 18.25 14.07
C ASP A 146 17.47 18.61 13.48
N PRO A 147 17.62 19.80 12.84
CA PRO A 147 18.90 20.27 12.34
C PRO A 147 20.03 20.23 13.39
N VAL A 148 19.72 20.49 14.66
CA VAL A 148 20.70 20.43 15.76
C VAL A 148 21.26 19.02 15.93
N ILE A 149 20.44 17.99 15.73
CA ILE A 149 20.90 16.58 15.78
C ILE A 149 21.83 16.28 14.60
N ARG A 150 21.52 16.81 13.40
CA ARG A 150 22.37 16.64 12.22
C ARG A 150 23.71 17.38 12.36
N ASP A 151 23.68 18.60 12.88
CA ASP A 151 24.87 19.41 13.14
C ASP A 151 25.75 18.78 14.21
N ALA A 152 25.15 18.24 15.28
CA ALA A 152 25.88 17.49 16.30
C ALA A 152 26.55 16.24 15.72
N ALA A 153 25.85 15.47 14.88
CA ALA A 153 26.43 14.31 14.20
C ALA A 153 27.61 14.70 13.31
N THR A 154 27.48 15.80 12.57
CA THR A 154 28.55 16.35 11.72
C THR A 154 29.72 16.85 12.57
N GLY A 155 29.46 17.52 13.69
CA GLY A 155 30.46 17.98 14.66
C GLY A 155 31.22 16.85 15.35
N MET A 156 30.65 15.65 15.41
CA MET A 156 31.33 14.42 15.85
C MET A 156 32.17 13.76 14.74
N GLY A 157 32.29 14.38 13.56
CA GLY A 157 33.10 13.90 12.45
C GLY A 157 32.41 12.87 11.55
N MET A 158 31.08 12.74 11.62
CA MET A 158 30.35 11.85 10.71
C MET A 158 30.31 12.40 9.29
N THR A 159 30.56 11.54 8.31
CA THR A 159 30.32 11.82 6.88
C THR A 159 28.82 11.86 6.56
N GLY A 160 28.41 12.53 5.48
CA GLY A 160 26.99 12.61 5.10
C GLY A 160 26.30 11.25 4.97
N GLY A 161 26.98 10.24 4.42
CA GLY A 161 26.44 8.87 4.36
C GLY A 161 26.28 8.20 5.72
N GLN A 162 27.16 8.51 6.69
CA GLN A 162 27.02 8.06 8.07
C GLN A 162 25.86 8.77 8.76
N VAL A 163 25.70 10.08 8.57
CA VAL A 163 24.56 10.86 9.09
C VAL A 163 23.24 10.27 8.58
N VAL A 164 23.11 10.02 7.27
CA VAL A 164 21.91 9.41 6.69
C VAL A 164 21.62 8.06 7.34
N ARG A 165 22.59 7.14 7.36
CA ARG A 165 22.35 5.75 7.78
C ARG A 165 22.19 5.58 9.30
N GLN A 166 22.91 6.37 10.10
CA GLN A 166 22.99 6.17 11.56
C GLN A 166 22.15 7.16 12.35
N VAL A 167 21.75 8.29 11.76
CA VAL A 167 20.99 9.34 12.44
C VAL A 167 19.64 9.54 11.77
N GLU A 168 19.64 9.90 10.49
CA GLU A 168 18.39 10.27 9.81
C GLU A 168 17.47 9.06 9.58
N VAL A 169 17.99 7.94 9.08
CA VAL A 169 17.18 6.74 8.79
C VAL A 169 16.51 6.19 10.06
N PRO A 170 17.22 5.97 11.20
CA PRO A 170 16.58 5.52 12.43
C PRO A 170 15.49 6.46 12.94
N ILE A 171 15.70 7.78 12.83
CA ILE A 171 14.73 8.79 13.28
C ILE A 171 13.54 8.86 12.31
N ALA A 172 13.78 8.73 11.01
CA ALA A 172 12.76 8.77 9.95
C ALA A 172 11.99 7.44 9.81
N LEU A 173 12.48 6.35 10.39
CA LEU A 173 11.94 5.00 10.24
C LEU A 173 10.42 4.86 10.48
N PRO A 174 9.81 5.49 11.50
CA PRO A 174 8.35 5.41 11.68
C PRO A 174 7.58 5.96 10.47
N LEU A 175 8.07 7.06 9.87
CA LEU A 175 7.45 7.65 8.69
C LEU A 175 7.75 6.84 7.43
N ILE A 176 8.97 6.32 7.27
CA ILE A 176 9.31 5.40 6.16
C ILE A 176 8.34 4.20 6.15
N ILE A 177 8.14 3.55 7.30
CA ILE A 177 7.23 2.40 7.41
C ILE A 177 5.77 2.83 7.18
N SER A 178 5.35 4.00 7.65
CA SER A 178 4.04 4.58 7.33
C SER A 178 3.83 4.75 5.81
N GLY A 179 4.88 5.18 5.09
CA GLY A 179 4.87 5.26 3.62
C GLY A 179 4.68 3.91 2.94
N ILE A 180 5.41 2.89 3.37
CA ILE A 180 5.30 1.51 2.85
C ILE A 180 3.90 0.94 3.14
N ARG A 181 3.35 1.19 4.32
CA ARG A 181 1.99 0.78 4.70
C ARG A 181 0.94 1.41 3.81
N SER A 182 1.01 2.73 3.64
CA SER A 182 0.10 3.47 2.78
C SER A 182 0.19 3.00 1.32
N ALA A 183 1.39 2.78 0.81
CA ALA A 183 1.60 2.23 -0.54
C ALA A 183 1.03 0.82 -0.67
N THR A 184 1.25 -0.06 0.31
CA THR A 184 0.75 -1.43 0.28
C THR A 184 -0.77 -1.46 0.26
N LEU A 185 -1.43 -0.68 1.12
CA LEU A 185 -2.88 -0.57 1.15
C LEU A 185 -3.43 -0.07 -0.19
N GLN A 186 -2.79 0.95 -0.77
CA GLN A 186 -3.16 1.49 -2.08
C GLN A 186 -2.99 0.43 -3.19
N VAL A 187 -1.84 -0.25 -3.23
CA VAL A 187 -1.55 -1.27 -4.26
C VAL A 187 -2.51 -2.45 -4.16
N ILE A 188 -2.84 -2.95 -2.96
CA ILE A 188 -3.81 -4.05 -2.80
C ILE A 188 -5.17 -3.66 -3.39
N ALA A 189 -5.63 -2.44 -3.11
CA ALA A 189 -6.90 -1.94 -3.65
C ALA A 189 -6.83 -1.79 -5.18
N THR A 190 -5.75 -1.20 -5.69
CA THR A 190 -5.59 -0.89 -7.12
C THR A 190 -5.26 -2.12 -7.98
N ALA A 191 -4.65 -3.17 -7.42
CA ALA A 191 -4.32 -4.39 -8.13
C ALA A 191 -5.55 -5.11 -8.71
N THR A 192 -6.77 -4.77 -8.24
CA THR A 192 -8.03 -5.22 -8.85
C THR A 192 -8.16 -4.83 -10.32
N VAL A 193 -7.50 -3.76 -10.76
CA VAL A 193 -7.46 -3.31 -12.16
C VAL A 193 -6.74 -4.32 -13.07
N ALA A 194 -5.90 -5.21 -12.52
CA ALA A 194 -5.23 -6.26 -13.29
C ALA A 194 -6.23 -7.14 -14.08
N ALA A 195 -7.46 -7.26 -13.61
CA ALA A 195 -8.51 -8.03 -14.26
C ALA A 195 -9.02 -7.43 -15.58
N TYR A 196 -8.66 -6.18 -15.90
CA TYR A 196 -8.87 -5.61 -17.24
C TYR A 196 -7.79 -6.02 -18.24
N VAL A 197 -6.70 -6.64 -17.78
CA VAL A 197 -5.61 -7.09 -18.64
C VAL A 197 -5.82 -8.55 -19.02
N PRO A 198 -5.77 -8.90 -20.32
CA PRO A 198 -5.87 -10.29 -20.75
C PRO A 198 -4.79 -11.16 -20.09
N PHE A 199 -5.11 -12.44 -19.85
CA PHE A 199 -4.21 -13.45 -19.26
C PHE A 199 -3.78 -13.20 -17.81
N LEU A 200 -4.16 -12.08 -17.19
CA LEU A 200 -3.89 -11.82 -15.77
C LEU A 200 -5.10 -12.17 -14.92
N GLY A 201 -4.87 -12.87 -13.83
CA GLY A 201 -5.86 -13.12 -12.80
C GLY A 201 -5.84 -12.10 -11.69
N GLY A 202 -5.90 -12.58 -10.45
CA GLY A 202 -6.14 -11.74 -9.27
C GLY A 202 -7.61 -11.63 -8.88
N LEU A 203 -7.85 -11.17 -7.64
CA LEU A 203 -9.20 -11.05 -7.06
C LEU A 203 -10.11 -10.10 -7.84
N GLY A 204 -9.52 -9.15 -8.58
CA GLY A 204 -10.26 -8.26 -9.48
C GLY A 204 -11.10 -8.99 -10.52
N GLN A 205 -10.70 -10.20 -10.94
CA GLN A 205 -11.45 -10.95 -11.95
C GLN A 205 -12.84 -11.32 -11.44
N LEU A 206 -12.93 -11.84 -10.22
CA LEU A 206 -14.22 -12.18 -9.61
C LEU A 206 -15.09 -10.93 -9.39
N ILE A 207 -14.46 -9.78 -9.09
CA ILE A 207 -15.17 -8.52 -8.91
C ILE A 207 -15.78 -8.05 -10.25
N ILE A 208 -14.97 -7.99 -11.31
CA ILE A 208 -15.41 -7.48 -12.62
C ILE A 208 -16.37 -8.46 -13.29
N ASN A 209 -16.03 -9.75 -13.32
CA ASN A 209 -16.88 -10.78 -13.92
C ASN A 209 -18.22 -10.87 -13.19
N GLY A 210 -18.20 -10.78 -11.85
CA GLY A 210 -19.42 -10.79 -11.06
C GLY A 210 -20.27 -9.55 -11.23
N ALA A 211 -19.67 -8.39 -11.52
CA ALA A 211 -20.42 -7.22 -11.93
C ALA A 211 -21.05 -7.38 -13.33
N GLN A 212 -20.36 -8.06 -14.25
CA GLN A 212 -20.84 -8.28 -15.63
C GLN A 212 -21.91 -9.39 -15.72
N GLN A 213 -21.79 -10.44 -14.90
CA GLN A 213 -22.67 -11.61 -14.88
C GLN A 213 -23.55 -11.59 -13.64
N PHE A 214 -24.10 -10.43 -13.29
CA PHE A 214 -24.65 -10.14 -11.98
C PHE A 214 -25.67 -11.16 -11.44
N ASN A 215 -26.51 -11.73 -12.31
CA ASN A 215 -27.54 -12.69 -11.94
C ASN A 215 -27.05 -14.15 -11.88
N ASP A 216 -25.80 -14.43 -12.25
CA ASP A 216 -25.24 -15.78 -12.20
C ASP A 216 -24.98 -16.20 -10.75
N PRO A 217 -25.54 -17.34 -10.26
CA PRO A 217 -25.37 -17.76 -8.88
C PRO A 217 -23.92 -18.11 -8.49
N GLN A 218 -23.09 -18.50 -9.46
CA GLN A 218 -21.72 -18.97 -9.25
C GLN A 218 -20.68 -17.90 -9.57
N HIS A 219 -20.87 -17.12 -10.63
CA HIS A 219 -19.91 -16.13 -11.13
C HIS A 219 -20.39 -14.69 -11.00
N GLY A 220 -21.63 -14.47 -10.54
CA GLY A 220 -22.26 -13.16 -10.45
C GLY A 220 -22.05 -12.43 -9.13
N TYR A 221 -23.13 -11.87 -8.58
CA TYR A 221 -23.10 -11.07 -7.35
C TYR A 221 -22.37 -11.73 -6.16
N PRO A 222 -22.59 -13.02 -5.83
CA PRO A 222 -21.93 -13.66 -4.69
C PRO A 222 -20.40 -13.69 -4.83
N ALA A 223 -19.89 -14.03 -6.02
CA ALA A 223 -18.46 -14.06 -6.30
C ALA A 223 -17.82 -12.67 -6.16
N MET A 224 -18.50 -11.63 -6.68
CA MET A 224 -18.06 -10.23 -6.58
C MET A 224 -17.91 -9.80 -5.12
N VAL A 225 -18.93 -10.06 -4.30
CA VAL A 225 -18.92 -9.69 -2.87
C VAL A 225 -17.85 -10.46 -2.11
N CYS A 226 -17.75 -11.78 -2.31
CA CYS A 226 -16.73 -12.61 -1.68
C CYS A 226 -15.31 -12.13 -2.02
N ALA A 227 -15.05 -11.80 -3.28
CA ALA A 227 -13.76 -11.26 -3.70
C ALA A 227 -13.49 -9.88 -3.09
N GLY A 228 -14.47 -8.98 -3.04
CA GLY A 228 -14.36 -7.68 -2.39
C GLY A 228 -14.05 -7.78 -0.89
N ILE A 229 -14.74 -8.67 -0.18
CA ILE A 229 -14.44 -8.98 1.24
C ILE A 229 -13.02 -9.53 1.37
N THR A 230 -12.60 -10.44 0.49
CA THR A 230 -11.25 -11.02 0.51
C THR A 230 -10.17 -9.96 0.29
N VAL A 231 -10.37 -9.02 -0.64
CA VAL A 231 -9.48 -7.87 -0.84
C VAL A 231 -9.40 -7.00 0.42
N ALA A 232 -10.53 -6.70 1.05
CA ALA A 232 -10.57 -5.89 2.28
C ALA A 232 -9.84 -6.59 3.44
N VAL A 233 -10.07 -7.90 3.63
CA VAL A 233 -9.37 -8.70 4.63
C VAL A 233 -7.88 -8.75 4.35
N LEU A 234 -7.47 -8.98 3.10
CA LEU A 234 -6.06 -8.96 2.70
C LEU A 234 -5.40 -7.62 3.02
N ALA A 235 -6.05 -6.51 2.69
CA ALA A 235 -5.57 -5.16 2.98
C ALA A 235 -5.41 -4.91 4.49
N MET A 236 -6.40 -5.27 5.29
CA MET A 236 -6.35 -5.14 6.75
C MET A 236 -5.27 -6.01 7.38
N LEU A 237 -5.12 -7.26 6.91
CA LEU A 237 -4.07 -8.16 7.39
C LEU A 237 -2.69 -7.63 7.03
N ALA A 238 -2.48 -7.16 5.80
CA ALA A 238 -1.22 -6.58 5.37
C ALA A 238 -0.85 -5.33 6.21
N ASP A 239 -1.80 -4.42 6.42
CA ASP A 239 -1.57 -3.24 7.26
C ASP A 239 -1.26 -3.61 8.71
N PHE A 240 -2.00 -4.58 9.27
CA PHE A 240 -1.77 -5.08 10.63
C PHE A 240 -0.36 -5.69 10.79
N LEU A 241 0.07 -6.54 9.84
CA LEU A 241 1.39 -7.16 9.86
C LEU A 241 2.51 -6.11 9.76
N LEU A 242 2.35 -5.11 8.89
CA LEU A 242 3.31 -4.01 8.79
C LEU A 242 3.31 -3.11 10.03
N ALA A 243 2.15 -2.92 10.67
CA ALA A 243 2.06 -2.19 11.94
C ALA A 243 2.77 -2.96 13.08
N LEU A 244 2.69 -4.29 13.10
CA LEU A 244 3.43 -5.12 14.03
C LEU A 244 4.93 -5.02 13.77
N LEU A 245 5.35 -5.10 12.50
CA LEU A 245 6.75 -4.91 12.10
C LEU A 245 7.27 -3.53 12.53
N GLN A 246 6.47 -2.47 12.36
CA GLN A 246 6.81 -1.13 12.82
C GLN A 246 7.07 -1.09 14.33
N ARG A 247 6.24 -1.78 15.13
CA ARG A 247 6.41 -1.81 16.59
C ARG A 247 7.70 -2.52 17.02
N VAL A 248 8.19 -3.47 16.23
CA VAL A 248 9.43 -4.20 16.51
C VAL A 248 10.66 -3.42 16.03
N LEU A 249 10.58 -2.81 14.84
CA LEU A 249 11.71 -2.10 14.23
C LEU A 249 11.93 -0.68 14.78
N VAL A 250 10.86 0.00 15.20
CA VAL A 250 10.94 1.38 15.67
C VAL A 250 11.09 1.40 17.19
N SER A 251 12.19 2.00 17.66
CA SER A 251 12.42 2.13 19.10
C SER A 251 11.36 3.04 19.76
N PRO A 252 10.98 2.79 21.03
CA PRO A 252 10.00 3.62 21.74
C PRO A 252 10.40 5.10 21.86
N GLY A 253 11.71 5.40 21.87
CA GLY A 253 12.27 6.75 22.00
C GLY A 253 12.03 7.64 20.78
N VAL A 254 12.05 7.07 19.57
CA VAL A 254 11.84 7.81 18.31
C VAL A 254 10.35 7.94 17.97
N SER A 255 9.50 7.05 18.49
CA SER A 255 8.05 7.02 18.20
C SER A 255 7.24 8.15 18.85
N GLY A 256 7.88 9.11 19.56
CA GLY A 256 7.19 10.17 20.31
C GLY A 256 6.36 9.67 21.51
N ARG A 257 6.43 8.37 21.85
CA ARG A 257 5.65 7.74 22.94
C ARG A 257 5.97 8.30 24.33
N PHE A 258 7.14 8.90 24.53
CA PHE A 258 7.54 9.52 25.79
C PHE A 258 7.00 10.95 26.02
N GLY A 259 6.55 11.65 24.97
CA GLY A 259 6.07 13.04 25.09
C GLY A 259 4.77 13.20 25.89
N ARG A 260 4.01 12.11 26.10
CA ARG A 260 2.72 12.16 26.81
C ARG A 260 2.84 12.05 28.34
N ALA A 261 3.99 11.59 28.85
CA ALA A 261 4.20 11.43 30.29
C ALA A 261 4.69 12.71 30.98
N SER A 262 5.42 13.58 30.27
CA SER A 262 6.04 14.79 30.83
C SER A 262 5.05 15.95 31.06
N ARG A 263 3.97 16.06 30.26
CA ARG A 263 2.98 17.14 30.42
C ARG A 263 2.11 17.07 31.68
N ARG A 264 2.31 16.09 32.55
CA ARG A 264 1.52 15.93 33.78
C ARG A 264 2.20 16.52 35.03
N SER A 265 3.45 17.01 34.93
CA SER A 265 4.20 17.55 36.09
C SER A 265 4.33 19.07 36.15
N ASP A 266 4.01 19.82 35.09
CA ASP A 266 4.29 21.27 35.03
C ASP A 266 3.13 22.16 35.54
N GLY A 267 2.30 21.59 36.43
CA GLY A 267 1.21 22.30 37.11
C GLY A 267 1.61 23.02 38.40
N ILE A 268 2.91 23.26 38.65
CA ILE A 268 3.35 24.11 39.76
C ILE A 268 3.47 25.54 39.22
N ALA A 269 2.36 26.26 39.32
CA ALA A 269 2.29 27.69 39.02
C ALA A 269 3.28 28.45 39.91
N ILE A 270 4.30 29.05 39.30
CA ILE A 270 5.09 30.09 39.95
C ILE A 270 4.19 31.33 40.02
N GLN A 271 3.57 31.53 41.17
CA GLN A 271 2.81 32.74 41.49
C GLN A 271 3.79 33.90 41.64
N ILE A 272 3.84 34.78 40.63
CA ILE A 272 4.49 36.09 40.77
C ILE A 272 3.50 37.00 41.49
N PRO A 273 3.84 37.60 42.65
CA PRO A 273 2.97 38.55 43.31
C PRO A 273 2.95 39.85 42.50
N GLU A 274 1.76 40.21 42.02
CA GLU A 274 1.48 41.48 41.36
C GLU A 274 1.45 42.59 42.42
N VAL A 275 2.41 43.51 42.37
CA VAL A 275 2.39 44.73 43.19
C VAL A 275 2.05 45.91 42.28
N LEU A 276 0.87 46.46 42.56
CA LEU A 276 0.13 47.49 41.83
C LEU A 276 0.87 48.83 41.68
N PRO A 277 0.51 49.65 40.67
CA PRO A 277 1.01 51.00 40.54
C PRO A 277 0.31 51.93 41.54
N THR A 278 1.07 52.70 42.32
CA THR A 278 0.53 53.82 43.09
C THR A 278 0.98 55.14 42.46
N ASN A 279 0.01 55.86 41.88
CA ASN A 279 0.14 57.22 41.41
C ASN A 279 0.47 58.19 42.57
N GLY A 280 1.40 59.11 42.32
CA GLY A 280 1.78 60.21 43.21
C GLY A 280 3.04 60.91 42.72
#